data_AF-X0SFE6-F1
#
_entry.id   AF-X0SFE6-F1
#
_cell.length_a   1.000
_cell.length_b   1.000
_cell.length_c   1.000
_cell.angle_alpha   90.00
_cell.angle_beta   90.00
_cell.angle_gamma   90.00
#
_symmetry.space_group_name_H-M   'P 1'
#
loop_
_entity.id
_entity.type
_entity.pdbx_description
1 polymer ?
#
loop_
_entity_poly.entity_id
_entity_poly.type
_entity_poly.pdbx_seq_one_letter_code
_entity_poly.pdbx_strand_id
1 'polypeptide(L)'
;PEFALLGEREGFSDYKARLLLGGGELDNPAYIGLIEGLGGLVVSDFLCYGTRDFWDLADEDSEPVASLAKRYIQRISCPRMVDYPERDKFVKDLVKDFKADGIIVQRLMYCDNWGCEGARTQWEAKKNGTPCMVLEREYMMSAVGQMRTRVQAFLETIGR
;
A
#
# COMPACT_ATOMS: atom_id res chain seq x y z
N PRO A 1 -4.78 -28.22 -0.81
CA PRO A 1 -6.18 -28.58 -0.46
C PRO A 1 -7.02 -27.36 -0.06
N GLU A 2 -6.48 -26.43 0.74
CA GLU A 2 -7.20 -25.21 1.18
C GLU A 2 -7.12 -24.05 0.16
N PHE A 3 -5.99 -23.91 -0.54
CA PHE A 3 -5.81 -22.89 -1.61
C PHE A 3 -6.65 -23.14 -2.87
N ALA A 4 -7.11 -24.38 -3.11
CA ALA A 4 -7.99 -24.70 -4.25
C ALA A 4 -9.36 -24.00 -4.12
N LEU A 5 -9.84 -23.80 -2.89
CA LEU A 5 -11.10 -23.13 -2.59
C LEU A 5 -11.08 -21.62 -2.88
N LEU A 6 -9.88 -21.00 -2.97
CA LEU A 6 -9.77 -19.57 -3.29
C LEU A 6 -10.07 -19.28 -4.75
N GLY A 7 -9.75 -20.21 -5.66
CA GLY A 7 -10.06 -20.07 -7.09
C GLY A 7 -11.56 -20.21 -7.41
N GLU A 8 -12.31 -20.85 -6.52
CA GLU A 8 -13.76 -21.08 -6.65
C GLU A 8 -14.60 -20.00 -5.96
N ARG A 9 -14.00 -19.14 -5.12
CA ARG A 9 -14.70 -18.03 -4.49
C ARG A 9 -14.95 -16.93 -5.53
N GLU A 10 -16.19 -16.48 -5.62
CA GLU A 10 -16.49 -15.25 -6.32
C GLU A 10 -15.72 -14.10 -5.69
N GLY A 11 -14.98 -13.36 -6.52
CA GLY A 11 -14.30 -12.15 -6.09
C GLY A 11 -15.31 -11.07 -5.72
N PHE A 12 -14.89 -10.12 -4.88
CA PHE A 12 -15.70 -8.94 -4.59
C PHE A 12 -16.02 -8.20 -5.89
N SER A 13 -17.30 -7.94 -6.14
CA SER A 13 -17.78 -7.19 -7.32
C SER A 13 -18.44 -5.86 -6.96
N ASP A 14 -18.80 -5.66 -5.69
CA ASP A 14 -19.44 -4.44 -5.19
C ASP A 14 -18.38 -3.42 -4.74
N TYR A 15 -17.66 -2.85 -5.70
CA TYR A 15 -16.69 -1.78 -5.46
C TYR A 15 -16.72 -0.75 -6.59
N LYS A 16 -16.26 0.47 -6.28
CA LYS A 16 -16.18 1.60 -7.20
C LYS A 16 -14.77 1.80 -7.76
N ALA A 17 -13.73 1.51 -6.96
CA ALA A 17 -12.34 1.67 -7.37
C ALA A 17 -11.43 0.67 -6.64
N ARG A 18 -10.46 0.12 -7.38
CA ARG A 18 -9.39 -0.74 -6.88
C ARG A 18 -8.24 0.13 -6.40
N LEU A 19 -7.77 -0.08 -5.18
CA LEU A 19 -6.81 0.79 -4.53
C LEU A 19 -5.57 0.03 -4.09
N LEU A 20 -4.40 0.62 -4.32
CA LEU A 20 -3.20 0.27 -3.55
C LEU A 20 -3.16 1.07 -2.26
N LEU A 21 -2.82 0.39 -1.17
CA LEU A 21 -2.61 1.01 0.12
C LEU A 21 -1.11 1.07 0.45
N GLY A 22 -0.52 2.26 0.39
CA GLY A 22 0.85 2.51 0.79
C GLY A 22 0.94 3.08 2.20
N GLY A 23 2.08 2.98 2.86
CA GLY A 23 2.30 3.69 4.12
C GLY A 23 3.11 2.94 5.16
N GLY A 24 3.16 3.54 6.35
CA GLY A 24 3.83 2.99 7.52
C GLY A 24 3.23 1.69 8.04
N GLU A 25 3.41 1.47 9.34
CA GLU A 25 2.60 0.50 10.06
C GLU A 25 1.10 0.75 9.79
N LEU A 26 0.33 -0.33 9.73
CA LEU A 26 -1.12 -0.32 9.80
C LEU A 26 -1.57 -1.64 10.44
N ASP A 27 -1.80 -1.61 11.75
CA ASP A 27 -2.14 -2.75 12.58
C ASP A 27 -3.65 -2.87 12.83
N ASN A 28 -4.38 -1.76 12.75
CA ASN A 28 -5.83 -1.73 12.92
C ASN A 28 -6.58 -1.92 11.59
N PRO A 29 -7.26 -3.07 11.36
CA PRO A 29 -7.96 -3.34 10.11
C PRO A 29 -9.17 -2.42 9.87
N ALA A 30 -9.66 -1.70 10.88
CA ALA A 30 -10.77 -0.75 10.73
C ALA A 30 -10.46 0.40 9.75
N TYR A 31 -9.18 0.73 9.52
CA TYR A 31 -8.80 1.69 8.49
C TYR A 31 -9.08 1.17 7.07
N ILE A 32 -8.76 -0.10 6.82
CA ILE A 32 -9.08 -0.78 5.54
C ILE A 32 -10.60 -0.90 5.42
N GLY A 33 -11.28 -1.36 6.47
CA GLY A 33 -12.74 -1.47 6.49
C GLY A 33 -13.47 -0.13 6.26
N LEU A 34 -12.88 1.00 6.67
CA LEU A 34 -13.41 2.33 6.34
C LEU A 34 -13.30 2.63 4.84
N ILE A 35 -12.15 2.33 4.22
CA ILE A 35 -11.94 2.54 2.79
C ILE A 35 -12.90 1.65 1.99
N GLU A 36 -13.00 0.39 2.38
CA GLU A 36 -13.85 -0.59 1.69
C GLU A 36 -15.35 -0.30 1.88
N GLY A 37 -15.76 0.10 3.08
CA GLY A 37 -17.14 0.52 3.36
C GLY A 37 -17.59 1.79 2.63
N LEU A 38 -16.68 2.51 1.96
CA LEU A 38 -16.98 3.65 1.10
C LEU A 38 -17.03 3.30 -0.40
N GLY A 39 -16.78 2.02 -0.74
CA GLY A 39 -16.73 1.51 -2.10
C GLY A 39 -15.32 1.45 -2.69
N GLY A 40 -14.25 1.62 -1.89
CA GLY A 40 -12.91 1.21 -2.31
C GLY A 40 -12.77 -0.32 -2.24
N LEU A 41 -11.80 -0.88 -2.94
CA LEU A 41 -11.35 -2.26 -2.73
C LEU A 41 -9.82 -2.23 -2.60
N VAL A 42 -9.27 -2.62 -1.45
CA VAL A 42 -7.81 -2.67 -1.29
C VAL A 42 -7.30 -3.97 -1.90
N VAL A 43 -6.65 -3.85 -3.06
CA VAL A 43 -6.27 -5.03 -3.88
C VAL A 43 -4.85 -5.52 -3.61
N SER A 44 -4.00 -4.63 -3.11
CA SER A 44 -2.66 -4.93 -2.60
C SER A 44 -2.21 -3.74 -1.77
N ASP A 45 -1.09 -3.91 -1.09
CA ASP A 45 -0.47 -2.87 -0.28
C ASP A 45 1.03 -2.74 -0.57
N PHE A 46 1.66 -1.73 0.00
CA PHE A 46 3.12 -1.64 0.16
C PHE A 46 3.47 -1.07 1.54
N LEU A 47 2.80 -1.62 2.57
CA LEU A 47 2.88 -1.20 3.96
C LEU A 47 4.12 -1.75 4.67
N CYS A 48 4.48 -1.16 5.81
CA CYS A 48 5.57 -1.69 6.63
C CYS A 48 5.32 -3.12 7.14
N TYR A 49 4.08 -3.47 7.44
CA TYR A 49 3.67 -4.79 7.95
C TYR A 49 2.83 -5.58 6.93
N GLY A 50 2.92 -5.21 5.65
CA GLY A 50 2.19 -5.89 4.59
C GLY A 50 3.14 -6.41 3.52
N THR A 51 2.70 -6.32 2.27
CA THR A 51 3.33 -6.89 1.08
C THR A 51 4.85 -6.71 1.05
N ARG A 52 5.34 -5.53 1.44
CA ARG A 52 6.77 -5.22 1.44
C ARG A 52 7.62 -6.18 2.29
N ASP A 53 7.10 -6.63 3.43
CA ASP A 53 7.89 -7.44 4.36
C ASP A 53 8.14 -8.86 3.82
N PHE A 54 7.21 -9.40 3.03
CA PHE A 54 7.22 -10.78 2.53
C PHE A 54 7.31 -10.92 1.00
N TRP A 55 7.47 -9.81 0.25
CA TRP A 55 7.62 -9.84 -1.20
C TRP A 55 8.87 -10.60 -1.64
N ASP A 56 10.00 -10.30 -0.98
CA ASP A 56 11.29 -10.92 -1.25
C ASP A 56 11.56 -12.05 -0.25
N LEU A 57 11.91 -13.24 -0.75
CA LEU A 57 12.26 -14.40 0.06
C LEU A 57 13.77 -14.48 0.30
N ALA A 58 14.17 -15.15 1.37
CA ALA A 58 15.58 -15.49 1.59
C ALA A 58 15.98 -16.60 0.62
N ASP A 59 17.26 -16.64 0.27
CA ASP A 59 17.83 -17.80 -0.41
C ASP A 59 18.02 -18.94 0.59
N GLU A 60 17.39 -20.08 0.32
CA GLU A 60 17.40 -21.26 1.21
C GLU A 60 18.60 -22.18 0.97
N ASP A 61 19.32 -22.01 -0.15
CA ASP A 61 20.44 -22.89 -0.54
C ASP A 61 21.81 -22.35 -0.09
N SER A 62 21.88 -21.07 0.29
CA SER A 62 23.10 -20.39 0.75
C SER A 62 23.33 -20.49 2.26
N GLU A 63 24.50 -20.02 2.74
CA GLU A 63 24.77 -19.91 4.17
C GLU A 63 23.67 -19.07 4.87
N PRO A 64 22.99 -19.59 5.90
CA PRO A 64 21.78 -18.97 6.44
C PRO A 64 21.94 -17.53 6.93
N VAL A 65 23.02 -17.21 7.65
CA VAL A 65 23.21 -15.87 8.22
C VAL A 65 23.45 -14.85 7.11
N ALA A 66 24.31 -15.18 6.15
CA ALA A 66 24.58 -14.34 4.98
C ALA A 66 23.33 -14.14 4.12
N SER A 67 22.53 -15.18 3.90
CA SER A 67 21.28 -15.11 3.14
C SER A 67 20.26 -14.16 3.81
N LEU A 68 20.06 -14.32 5.12
CA LEU A 68 19.16 -13.45 5.89
C LEU A 68 19.64 -11.99 5.88
N ALA A 69 20.95 -11.76 6.06
CA ALA A 69 21.54 -10.42 6.02
C ALA A 69 21.35 -9.76 4.64
N LYS A 70 21.59 -10.52 3.56
CA LYS A 70 21.39 -10.05 2.18
C LYS A 70 19.94 -9.67 1.95
N ARG A 71 18.99 -10.55 2.29
CA ARG A 71 17.55 -10.26 2.19
C ARG A 71 17.18 -9.00 2.97
N TYR A 72 17.66 -8.87 4.21
CA TYR A 72 17.32 -7.73 5.07
C TYR A 72 17.72 -6.38 4.46
N ILE A 73 18.84 -6.34 3.73
CA ILE A 73 19.37 -5.13 3.09
C ILE A 73 18.76 -4.90 1.70
N GLN A 74 18.51 -5.97 0.94
CA GLN A 74 18.14 -5.88 -0.49
C GLN A 74 16.65 -5.93 -0.77
N ARG A 75 15.82 -6.39 0.18
CA ARG A 75 14.36 -6.37 0.02
C ARG A 75 13.85 -4.96 -0.24
N ILE A 76 12.63 -4.84 -0.76
CA ILE A 76 11.97 -3.54 -0.87
C ILE A 76 12.02 -2.80 0.48
N SER A 77 12.69 -1.66 0.46
CA SER A 77 13.15 -1.04 1.70
C SER A 77 12.11 -0.17 2.38
N CYS A 78 12.36 0.11 3.66
CA CYS A 78 11.68 1.21 4.34
C CYS A 78 12.21 2.56 3.81
N PRO A 79 11.36 3.61 3.68
CA PRO A 79 11.81 4.94 3.27
C PRO A 79 12.87 5.60 4.17
N ARG A 80 13.25 4.95 5.29
CA ARG A 80 14.47 5.29 6.04
C ARG A 80 15.76 5.04 5.22
N MET A 81 15.68 4.25 4.15
CA MET A 81 16.77 3.93 3.23
C MET A 81 16.66 4.80 1.98
N VAL A 82 17.79 5.11 1.35
CA VAL A 82 17.88 6.02 0.20
C VAL A 82 18.03 5.22 -1.11
N ASP A 83 16.91 4.66 -1.56
CA ASP A 83 16.76 3.77 -2.72
C ASP A 83 15.39 4.00 -3.37
N TYR A 84 15.13 5.27 -3.70
CA TYR A 84 13.87 5.71 -4.32
C TYR A 84 13.54 5.01 -5.64
N PRO A 85 14.48 4.85 -6.61
CA PRO A 85 14.14 4.27 -7.92
C PRO A 85 13.56 2.85 -7.83
N GLU A 86 14.08 2.02 -6.94
CA GLU A 86 13.63 0.66 -6.68
C GLU A 86 12.21 0.66 -6.10
N ARG A 87 11.93 1.52 -5.13
CA ARG A 87 10.58 1.66 -4.54
C ARG A 87 9.56 2.24 -5.52
N ASP A 88 9.95 3.26 -6.29
CA ASP A 88 9.08 3.85 -7.30
C ASP A 88 8.70 2.82 -8.37
N LYS A 89 9.66 2.00 -8.80
CA LYS A 89 9.42 0.87 -9.71
C LYS A 89 8.49 -0.15 -9.07
N PHE A 90 8.75 -0.54 -7.83
CA PHE A 90 7.92 -1.51 -7.10
C PHE A 90 6.45 -1.07 -7.01
N VAL A 91 6.19 0.18 -6.61
CA VAL A 91 4.81 0.73 -6.55
C VAL A 91 4.17 0.73 -7.94
N LYS A 92 4.91 1.12 -8.98
CA LYS A 92 4.41 1.12 -10.37
C LYS A 92 4.05 -0.30 -10.86
N ASP A 93 4.89 -1.28 -10.54
CA ASP A 93 4.65 -2.68 -10.89
C ASP A 93 3.40 -3.20 -10.15
N LEU A 94 3.23 -2.89 -8.85
CA LEU A 94 2.02 -3.22 -8.10
C LEU A 94 0.75 -2.60 -8.72
N VAL A 95 0.80 -1.33 -9.16
CA VAL A 95 -0.37 -0.67 -9.77
C VAL A 95 -0.82 -1.43 -11.01
N LYS A 96 0.16 -1.84 -11.83
CA LYS A 96 -0.08 -2.59 -13.07
C LYS A 96 -0.58 -4.01 -12.77
N ASP A 97 0.12 -4.74 -11.93
CA ASP A 97 -0.12 -6.17 -11.70
C ASP A 97 -1.45 -6.42 -10.98
N PHE A 98 -1.82 -5.55 -10.04
CA PHE A 98 -3.09 -5.63 -9.31
C PHE A 98 -4.22 -4.81 -9.95
N LYS A 99 -3.96 -4.17 -11.10
CA LYS A 99 -4.91 -3.31 -11.83
C LYS A 99 -5.56 -2.29 -10.90
N ALA A 100 -4.73 -1.52 -10.18
CA ALA A 100 -5.21 -0.51 -9.26
C ALA A 100 -5.60 0.77 -10.01
N ASP A 101 -6.76 1.33 -9.67
CA ASP A 101 -7.29 2.57 -10.22
C ASP A 101 -6.74 3.80 -9.48
N GLY A 102 -6.21 3.62 -8.26
CA GLY A 102 -5.60 4.70 -7.49
C GLY A 102 -4.75 4.21 -6.31
N ILE A 103 -4.02 5.15 -5.71
CA ILE A 103 -3.12 4.91 -4.57
C ILE A 103 -3.55 5.78 -3.39
N ILE A 104 -3.71 5.17 -2.21
CA ILE A 104 -3.81 5.88 -0.95
C ILE A 104 -2.53 5.60 -0.16
N VAL A 105 -1.73 6.63 0.09
CA VAL A 105 -0.58 6.53 1.00
C VAL A 105 -1.03 7.01 2.37
N GLN A 106 -1.24 6.08 3.30
CA GLN A 106 -1.51 6.42 4.69
C GLN A 106 -0.21 6.79 5.42
N ARG A 107 -0.24 7.91 6.14
CA ARG A 107 0.86 8.41 6.94
C ARG A 107 0.39 8.51 8.38
N LEU A 108 1.03 7.76 9.28
CA LEU A 108 0.91 8.02 10.71
C LEU A 108 1.50 9.39 11.02
N MET A 109 0.80 10.22 11.81
CA MET A 109 1.30 11.52 12.26
C MET A 109 2.74 11.40 12.78
N TYR A 110 3.57 12.36 12.42
CA TYR A 110 5.00 12.42 12.76
C TYR A 110 5.88 11.33 12.15
N CYS A 111 5.38 10.54 11.21
CA CYS A 111 6.24 9.70 10.38
C CYS A 111 6.84 10.52 9.25
N ASP A 112 8.04 11.07 9.45
CA ASP A 112 8.73 11.89 8.44
C ASP A 112 9.11 11.08 7.20
N ASN A 113 9.57 9.85 7.40
CA ASN A 113 9.95 8.93 6.32
C ASN A 113 8.80 8.73 5.33
N TRP A 114 7.59 8.41 5.82
CA TRP A 114 6.41 8.25 4.98
C TRP A 114 5.77 9.58 4.54
N GLY A 115 6.11 10.70 5.21
CA GLY A 115 5.77 12.04 4.71
C GLY A 115 6.52 12.36 3.43
N CYS A 116 7.85 12.17 3.43
CA CYS A 116 8.68 12.34 2.25
C CYS A 116 8.33 11.32 1.16
N GLU A 117 8.21 10.05 1.52
CA GLU A 117 7.83 8.99 0.56
C GLU A 117 6.44 9.21 -0.03
N GLY A 118 5.47 9.66 0.77
CA GLY A 118 4.12 9.95 0.29
C GLY A 118 4.10 11.08 -0.73
N ALA A 119 4.86 12.16 -0.50
CA ALA A 119 5.01 13.25 -1.46
C ALA A 119 5.70 12.78 -2.76
N ARG A 120 6.76 11.96 -2.64
CA ARG A 120 7.46 11.34 -3.77
C ARG A 120 6.52 10.44 -4.58
N THR A 121 5.81 9.54 -3.91
CA THR A 121 4.84 8.61 -4.52
C THR A 121 3.76 9.37 -5.26
N GLN A 122 3.22 10.44 -4.67
CA GLN A 122 2.22 11.26 -5.34
C GLN A 122 2.79 11.95 -6.60
N TRP A 123 4.04 12.40 -6.57
CA TRP A 123 4.69 12.99 -7.74
C TRP A 123 4.90 11.97 -8.87
N GLU A 124 5.41 10.78 -8.55
CA GLU A 124 5.61 9.72 -9.55
C GLU A 124 4.29 9.14 -10.08
N ALA A 125 3.29 8.97 -9.22
CA ALA A 125 1.95 8.55 -9.64
C ALA A 125 1.34 9.56 -10.62
N LYS A 126 1.48 10.87 -10.36
CA LYS A 126 1.03 11.92 -11.27
C LYS A 126 1.71 11.85 -12.64
N LYS A 127 3.01 11.55 -12.70
CA LYS A 127 3.74 11.38 -13.97
C LYS A 127 3.22 10.18 -14.76
N ASN A 128 2.82 9.11 -14.08
CA ASN A 128 2.30 7.90 -14.70
C ASN A 128 0.77 7.93 -14.92
N GLY A 129 0.09 9.03 -14.56
CA GLY A 129 -1.36 9.18 -14.73
C GLY A 129 -2.21 8.42 -13.70
N THR A 130 -1.62 7.96 -12.59
CA THR A 130 -2.34 7.26 -11.52
C THR A 130 -2.80 8.24 -10.45
N PRO A 131 -4.10 8.33 -10.13
CA PRO A 131 -4.61 9.09 -8.99
C PRO A 131 -3.94 8.65 -7.68
N CYS A 132 -3.43 9.61 -6.91
CA CYS A 132 -2.76 9.32 -5.63
C CYS A 132 -3.08 10.39 -4.58
N MET A 133 -3.45 9.95 -3.38
CA MET A 133 -3.61 10.83 -2.21
C MET A 133 -2.72 10.39 -1.04
N VAL A 134 -2.25 11.36 -0.27
CA VAL A 134 -1.64 11.12 1.03
C VAL A 134 -2.69 11.37 2.11
N LEU A 135 -3.03 10.32 2.86
CA LEU A 135 -3.97 10.37 3.97
C LEU A 135 -3.21 10.37 5.29
N GLU A 136 -3.27 11.47 6.03
CA GLU A 136 -2.72 11.50 7.37
C GLU A 136 -3.71 10.86 8.36
N ARG A 137 -3.18 10.06 9.29
CA ARG A 137 -3.94 9.40 10.34
C ARG A 137 -3.24 9.50 11.69
N GLU A 138 -4.01 9.43 12.76
CA GLU A 138 -3.50 9.20 14.10
C GLU A 138 -3.33 7.70 14.35
N TYR A 139 -2.72 7.32 15.48
CA TYR A 139 -2.66 5.91 15.85
C TYR A 139 -4.07 5.40 16.22
N MET A 140 -4.76 6.15 17.07
CA MET A 140 -6.16 5.90 17.43
C MET A 140 -7.11 6.38 16.33
N MET A 141 -8.25 5.71 16.20
CA MET A 141 -9.35 6.09 15.30
C MET A 141 -10.18 7.25 15.90
N SER A 142 -9.53 8.35 16.28
CA SER A 142 -10.16 9.57 16.83
C SER A 142 -10.71 10.49 15.73
N ALA A 143 -10.00 10.60 14.59
CA ALA A 143 -10.30 11.52 13.48
C ALA A 143 -11.04 10.85 12.29
N VAL A 144 -11.84 9.82 12.54
CA VAL A 144 -12.48 8.98 11.51
C VAL A 144 -13.37 9.76 10.55
N GLY A 145 -14.10 10.76 11.06
CA GLY A 145 -14.98 11.59 10.24
C GLY A 145 -14.22 12.34 9.13
N GLN A 146 -13.05 12.91 9.47
CA GLN A 146 -12.21 13.61 8.49
C GLN A 146 -11.67 12.65 7.43
N MET A 147 -11.19 11.47 7.86
CA MET A 147 -10.69 10.45 6.93
C MET A 147 -11.78 9.98 5.97
N ARG A 148 -12.99 9.73 6.49
CA ARG A 148 -14.15 9.33 5.68
C ARG A 148 -14.41 10.31 4.54
N THR A 149 -14.52 11.61 4.85
CA THR A 149 -14.78 12.65 3.83
C THR A 149 -13.67 12.70 2.78
N ARG A 150 -12.40 12.59 3.19
CA ARG A 150 -11.26 12.64 2.25
C ARG A 150 -11.22 11.42 1.33
N VAL A 151 -11.49 10.22 1.86
CA VAL A 151 -11.55 8.99 1.07
C VAL A 151 -12.73 9.02 0.10
N GLN A 152 -13.91 9.48 0.53
CA GLN A 152 -15.08 9.65 -0.35
C GLN A 152 -14.76 10.58 -1.53
N ALA A 153 -14.21 11.77 -1.24
CA ALA A 153 -13.84 12.72 -2.27
C ALA A 153 -12.81 12.13 -3.25
N PHE A 154 -11.84 11.36 -2.76
CA PHE A 154 -10.87 10.70 -3.63
C PHE A 154 -11.49 9.64 -4.54
N LEU A 155 -12.38 8.80 -4.01
CA LEU A 155 -13.11 7.81 -4.81
C LEU A 155 -13.96 8.48 -5.90
N GLU A 156 -14.61 9.61 -5.60
CA GLU A 156 -15.34 10.42 -6.58
C GLU A 156 -14.45 11.00 -7.68
N THR A 157 -13.17 11.25 -7.40
CA THR A 157 -12.22 11.71 -8.43
C THR A 157 -11.73 10.60 -9.34
N ILE A 158 -11.71 9.35 -8.87
CA ILE A 158 -11.31 8.18 -9.68
C ILE A 158 -12.47 7.72 -10.58
N GLY A 159 -13.71 7.76 -10.08
CA GLY A 159 -14.90 7.33 -10.82
C GLY A 159 -15.39 8.29 -11.91
N ARG A 160 -14.61 9.32 -12.25
CA ARG A 160 -14.86 10.26 -13.37
C ARG A 160 -13.95 9.93 -14.53
#